data_AF-A0A3D8GQ37-F1
#
_entry.id   AF-A0A3D8GQ37-F1
#
_cell.length_a   1.000
_cell.length_b   1.000
_cell.length_c   1.000
_cell.angle_alpha   90.00
_cell.angle_beta   90.00
_cell.angle_gamma   90.00
#
_symmetry.space_group_name_H-M   'P 1'
#
loop_
_entity.id
_entity.type
_entity.pdbx_description
1 polymer ?
#
loop_
_entity_poly.entity_id
_entity_poly.type
_entity_poly.pdbx_seq_one_letter_code
_entity_poly.pdbx_strand_id
1 'polypeptide(L)'
;MKNKWKTAFFVLLGLVLAGIVTIFILATVPPDGKEQEQTKVQDGEMVGFLIRTNRDDVNKLINHYLQKEVADSPVNYQVQVNDEVELYGTVPFFSRELNMKLTFVPEALENGDLLLKQKSISVGQLRLPVPYVLEFIRKSYKLPRGVEIRSNERQILVHMQQLKLKSDAKIQANTFDLEKDDISFKLLVPVK
;
A
#
# COMPACT_ATOMS: atom_id res chain seq x y z
N MET A 1 2.02 -1.75 -68.87
CA MET A 1 2.10 -2.78 -67.80
C MET A 1 2.19 -2.04 -66.46
N LYS A 2 1.20 -2.17 -65.57
CA LYS A 2 1.13 -1.36 -64.34
C LYS A 2 2.23 -1.79 -63.36
N ASN A 3 3.00 -0.82 -62.85
CA ASN A 3 4.12 -1.00 -61.93
C ASN A 3 3.66 -1.44 -60.54
N LYS A 4 3.17 -2.69 -60.43
CA LYS A 4 2.64 -3.28 -59.19
C LYS A 4 3.66 -3.30 -58.04
N TRP A 5 4.95 -3.30 -58.36
CA TRP A 5 6.04 -3.27 -57.38
C TRP A 5 6.17 -1.91 -56.67
N LYS A 6 5.98 -0.79 -57.40
CA LYS A 6 6.00 0.55 -56.79
C LYS A 6 4.83 0.73 -55.83
N THR A 7 3.64 0.24 -56.20
CA THR A 7 2.46 0.28 -55.33
C THR A 7 2.64 -0.57 -54.08
N ALA A 8 3.23 -1.77 -54.20
CA ALA A 8 3.53 -2.62 -53.05
C ALA A 8 4.52 -1.97 -52.07
N PHE A 9 5.51 -1.23 -52.57
CA PHE A 9 6.48 -0.51 -51.72
C PHE A 9 5.80 0.60 -50.90
N PHE A 10 4.95 1.42 -51.53
CA PHE A 10 4.25 2.49 -50.81
C PHE A 10 3.21 1.96 -49.82
N VAL A 11 2.55 0.84 -50.12
CA VAL A 11 1.63 0.17 -49.18
C VAL A 11 2.40 -0.36 -47.97
N LEU A 12 3.53 -1.03 -48.19
CA LEU A 12 4.37 -1.54 -47.11
C LEU A 12 4.94 -0.40 -46.23
N LEU A 13 5.37 0.69 -46.86
CA LEU A 13 5.86 1.87 -46.15
C LEU A 13 4.78 2.50 -45.27
N GLY A 14 3.54 2.59 -45.77
CA GLY A 14 2.40 3.06 -44.98
C GLY A 14 2.11 2.17 -43.76
N LEU A 15 2.21 0.84 -43.93
CA LEU A 15 2.00 -0.11 -42.83
C LEU A 15 3.06 0.04 -41.73
N VAL A 16 4.33 0.19 -42.12
CA VAL A 16 5.45 0.39 -41.18
C VAL A 16 5.27 1.70 -40.41
N LEU A 17 4.92 2.79 -41.09
CA LEU A 17 4.67 4.09 -40.46
C LEU A 17 3.48 4.04 -39.50
N ALA A 18 2.39 3.35 -39.88
CA ALA A 18 1.24 3.16 -38.99
C ALA A 18 1.61 2.39 -37.71
N GLY A 19 2.47 1.37 -37.83
CA GLY A 19 2.98 0.63 -36.67
C GLY A 19 3.79 1.51 -35.72
N ILE A 20 4.69 2.33 -36.26
CA ILE A 20 5.52 3.26 -35.47
C ILE A 20 4.64 4.28 -34.74
N VAL A 21 3.66 4.88 -35.42
CA VAL A 21 2.72 5.84 -34.81
C VAL A 21 1.91 5.19 -33.70
N THR A 22 1.45 3.96 -33.90
CA THR A 22 0.66 3.23 -32.89
C THR A 22 1.48 2.99 -31.62
N ILE A 23 2.74 2.56 -31.76
CA ILE A 23 3.65 2.36 -30.62
C ILE A 23 3.93 3.68 -29.90
N PHE A 24 4.12 4.77 -30.66
CA PHE A 24 4.36 6.09 -30.09
C PHE A 24 3.16 6.60 -29.28
N ILE A 25 1.94 6.42 -29.80
CA ILE A 25 0.70 6.74 -29.08
C ILE A 25 0.65 5.93 -27.77
N LEU A 26 0.83 4.60 -27.84
CA LEU A 26 0.82 3.75 -26.64
C LEU A 26 1.91 4.12 -25.62
N ALA A 27 3.07 4.59 -26.06
CA ALA A 27 4.14 5.04 -25.17
C ALA A 27 3.84 6.39 -24.48
N THR A 28 3.03 7.24 -25.11
CA THR A 28 2.56 8.51 -24.53
C THR A 28 1.28 8.41 -23.74
N VAL A 29 0.54 7.30 -23.87
CA VAL A 29 -0.60 7.01 -23.02
C VAL A 29 -0.05 6.72 -21.62
N PRO A 30 -0.36 7.58 -20.62
CA PRO A 30 0.03 7.27 -19.25
C PRO A 30 -0.57 5.91 -18.88
N PRO A 31 0.12 5.08 -18.07
CA PRO A 31 -0.50 3.88 -17.54
C PRO A 31 -1.84 4.27 -16.91
N ASP A 32 -2.85 3.40 -16.94
CA ASP A 32 -4.03 3.49 -16.08
C ASP A 32 -3.61 3.38 -14.60
N GLY A 33 -2.75 4.28 -14.14
CA GLY A 33 -2.71 4.73 -12.78
C GLY A 33 -4.00 5.48 -12.63
N LYS A 34 -4.95 4.84 -11.95
CA LYS A 34 -5.98 5.53 -11.21
C LYS A 34 -5.31 6.79 -10.69
N GLU A 35 -5.69 7.95 -11.22
CA GLU A 35 -5.41 9.20 -10.54
C GLU A 35 -5.89 8.92 -9.12
N GLN A 36 -4.94 8.82 -8.18
CA GLN A 36 -5.29 9.02 -6.80
C GLN A 36 -5.83 10.43 -6.83
N GLU A 37 -7.16 10.54 -6.96
CA GLU A 37 -7.87 11.71 -6.55
C GLU A 37 -7.31 11.96 -5.16
N GLN A 38 -6.43 12.95 -5.07
CA GLN A 38 -6.21 13.65 -3.83
C GLN A 38 -7.61 14.18 -3.55
N THR A 39 -8.38 13.40 -2.79
CA THR A 39 -9.65 13.83 -2.26
C THR A 39 -9.25 14.98 -1.35
N LYS A 40 -9.16 16.17 -1.93
CA LYS A 40 -9.18 17.42 -1.20
C LYS A 40 -10.49 17.31 -0.45
N VAL A 41 -10.35 16.93 0.81
CA VAL A 41 -11.45 16.69 1.71
C VAL A 41 -12.37 17.88 1.53
N GLN A 42 -13.54 17.64 0.94
CA GLN A 42 -14.56 18.67 0.89
C GLN A 42 -14.72 19.12 2.34
N ASP A 43 -14.49 20.41 2.52
CA ASP A 43 -14.58 21.17 3.76
C ASP A 43 -16.06 21.20 4.17
N GLY A 44 -16.64 20.04 4.45
CA GLY A 44 -17.63 19.97 5.51
C GLY A 44 -16.87 20.30 6.77
N GLU A 45 -17.41 21.20 7.59
CA GLU A 45 -16.79 21.60 8.84
C GLU A 45 -16.34 20.33 9.60
N MET A 46 -15.04 20.09 9.64
CA MET A 46 -14.46 18.93 10.31
C MET A 46 -13.67 19.45 11.49
N VAL A 47 -14.08 19.06 12.68
CA VAL A 47 -13.35 19.43 13.90
C VAL A 47 -12.20 18.45 14.07
N GLY A 48 -10.99 19.00 14.11
CA GLY A 48 -9.76 18.23 14.28
C GLY A 48 -9.35 18.15 15.74
N PHE A 49 -9.23 16.95 16.28
CA PHE A 49 -8.71 16.67 17.61
C PHE A 49 -7.31 16.06 17.49
N LEU A 50 -6.33 16.66 18.17
CA LEU A 50 -5.01 16.06 18.30
C LEU A 50 -5.01 15.09 19.48
N ILE A 51 -4.73 13.81 19.19
CA ILE A 51 -4.70 12.74 20.17
C ILE A 51 -3.25 12.27 20.28
N ARG A 52 -2.68 12.35 21.49
CA ARG A 52 -1.40 11.73 21.83
C ARG A 52 -1.67 10.38 22.48
N THR A 53 -0.90 9.37 22.12
CA THR A 53 -1.05 8.00 22.60
C THR A 53 0.31 7.34 22.79
N ASN A 54 0.32 6.17 23.41
CA ASN A 54 1.50 5.30 23.56
C ASN A 54 1.38 4.07 22.65
N ARG A 55 2.49 3.34 22.54
CA ARG A 55 2.63 2.07 21.84
C ARG A 55 1.60 0.99 22.22
N ASP A 56 1.31 0.82 23.51
CA ASP A 56 0.42 -0.24 24.01
C ASP A 56 -1.03 -0.03 23.54
N ASP A 57 -1.50 1.21 23.57
CA ASP A 57 -2.84 1.56 23.13
C ASP A 57 -2.97 1.45 21.61
N VAL A 58 -1.91 1.80 20.86
CA VAL A 58 -1.84 1.55 19.41
C VAL A 58 -1.96 0.06 19.10
N ASN A 59 -1.23 -0.79 19.83
CA ASN A 59 -1.31 -2.24 19.67
C ASN A 59 -2.72 -2.79 19.91
N LYS A 60 -3.41 -2.30 20.95
CA LYS A 60 -4.81 -2.69 21.22
C LYS A 60 -5.73 -2.27 20.07
N LEU A 61 -5.57 -1.05 19.55
CA LEU A 61 -6.38 -0.54 18.44
C LEU A 61 -6.15 -1.31 17.14
N ILE A 62 -4.89 -1.62 16.80
CA ILE A 62 -4.54 -2.41 15.62
C ILE A 62 -5.17 -3.80 15.72
N ASN A 63 -5.00 -4.48 16.86
CA ASN A 63 -5.57 -5.81 17.06
C ASN A 63 -7.09 -5.81 16.90
N HIS A 64 -7.78 -4.82 17.48
CA HIS A 64 -9.23 -4.69 17.33
C HIS A 64 -9.65 -4.41 15.88
N TYR A 65 -8.91 -3.56 15.16
CA TYR A 65 -9.20 -3.23 13.77
C TYR A 65 -9.01 -4.44 12.84
N LEU A 66 -7.90 -5.16 12.98
CA LEU A 66 -7.60 -6.35 12.19
C LEU A 66 -8.62 -7.46 12.46
N GLN A 67 -8.96 -7.73 13.72
CA GLN A 67 -10.00 -8.71 14.06
C GLN A 67 -11.34 -8.42 13.40
N LYS A 68 -11.65 -7.16 13.07
CA LYS A 68 -12.92 -6.80 12.43
C LYS A 68 -12.85 -6.82 10.91
N GLU A 69 -11.78 -6.32 10.31
CA GLU A 69 -11.68 -6.19 8.84
C GLU A 69 -11.20 -7.49 8.15
N VAL A 70 -10.43 -8.32 8.87
CA VAL A 70 -9.84 -9.56 8.34
C VAL A 70 -10.25 -10.83 9.09
N ALA A 71 -11.32 -10.76 9.91
CA ALA A 71 -11.85 -11.89 10.69
C ALA A 71 -12.10 -13.17 9.87
N ASP A 72 -12.60 -13.00 8.64
CA ASP A 72 -12.97 -14.11 7.74
C ASP A 72 -11.80 -14.59 6.85
N SER A 73 -10.57 -14.12 7.12
CA SER A 73 -9.41 -14.50 6.32
C SER A 73 -8.91 -15.89 6.70
N PRO A 74 -8.62 -16.78 5.72
CA PRO A 74 -8.04 -18.10 6.00
C PRO A 74 -6.60 -18.00 6.52
N VAL A 75 -5.95 -16.84 6.37
CA VAL A 75 -4.56 -16.62 6.78
C VAL A 75 -4.50 -15.65 7.95
N ASN A 76 -3.98 -16.14 9.08
CA ASN A 76 -3.75 -15.36 10.29
C ASN A 76 -2.42 -14.61 10.20
N TYR A 77 -2.47 -13.30 10.46
CA TYR A 77 -1.30 -12.46 10.67
C TYR A 77 -1.50 -11.58 11.89
N GLN A 78 -0.39 -11.10 12.43
CA GLN A 78 -0.36 -10.24 13.60
C GLN A 78 0.57 -9.08 13.34
N VAL A 79 0.13 -7.88 13.71
CA VAL A 79 0.94 -6.66 13.66
C VAL A 79 1.20 -6.21 15.09
N GLN A 80 2.45 -5.91 15.41
CA GLN A 80 2.86 -5.35 16.69
C GLN A 80 3.72 -4.12 16.46
N VAL A 81 3.45 -3.08 17.23
CA VAL A 81 4.27 -1.88 17.32
C VAL A 81 5.12 -2.04 18.57
N ASN A 82 6.41 -2.26 18.36
CA ASN A 82 7.45 -2.30 19.40
C ASN A 82 8.41 -1.13 19.16
N ASP A 83 9.71 -1.35 19.21
CA ASP A 83 10.70 -0.35 18.77
C ASP A 83 10.67 -0.17 17.24
N GLU A 84 10.07 -1.14 16.55
CA GLU A 84 9.76 -1.14 15.12
C GLU A 84 8.32 -1.63 14.93
N VAL A 85 7.75 -1.39 13.75
CA VAL A 85 6.50 -2.05 13.37
C VAL A 85 6.83 -3.45 12.87
N GLU A 86 6.30 -4.47 13.51
CA GLU A 86 6.57 -5.87 13.25
C GLU A 86 5.32 -6.56 12.69
N LEU A 87 5.48 -7.31 11.60
CA LEU A 87 4.45 -8.14 11.01
C LEU A 87 4.86 -9.60 11.12
N TYR A 88 4.00 -10.40 11.77
CA TYR A 88 4.14 -11.84 11.91
C TYR A 88 3.08 -12.54 11.06
N GLY A 89 3.47 -13.57 10.34
CA GLY A 89 2.56 -14.38 9.52
C GLY A 89 3.20 -15.67 9.03
N THR A 90 2.54 -16.34 8.10
CA THR A 90 3.03 -17.57 7.48
C THR A 90 3.10 -17.46 5.96
N VAL A 91 4.12 -18.07 5.36
CA VAL A 91 4.25 -18.17 3.91
C VAL A 91 4.30 -19.65 3.52
N PRO A 92 3.43 -20.11 2.59
CA PRO A 92 3.51 -21.46 2.05
C PRO A 92 4.76 -21.57 1.20
N PHE A 93 5.56 -22.59 1.48
CA PHE A 93 6.76 -22.92 0.73
C PHE A 93 6.79 -24.43 0.48
N PHE A 94 6.52 -24.82 -0.77
CA PHE A 94 6.19 -26.20 -1.13
C PHE A 94 4.99 -26.72 -0.33
N SER A 95 5.17 -27.81 0.41
CA SER A 95 4.13 -28.45 1.23
C SER A 95 4.23 -28.09 2.71
N ARG A 96 4.90 -26.98 3.04
CA ARG A 96 5.12 -26.52 4.43
C ARG A 96 4.75 -25.05 4.57
N GLU A 97 4.27 -24.68 5.75
CA GLU A 97 4.10 -23.29 6.14
C GLU A 97 5.30 -22.83 6.95
N LEU A 98 5.90 -21.71 6.53
CA LEU A 98 7.06 -21.14 7.20
C LEU A 98 6.64 -19.87 7.95
N ASN A 99 7.08 -19.77 9.21
CA ASN A 99 6.90 -18.55 9.99
C ASN A 99 7.73 -17.42 9.40
N MET A 100 7.11 -16.27 9.31
CA MET A 100 7.64 -15.06 8.72
C MET A 100 7.53 -13.91 9.71
N LYS A 101 8.60 -13.13 9.82
CA LYS A 101 8.65 -11.85 10.53
C LYS A 101 9.20 -10.78 9.60
N LEU A 102 8.45 -9.70 9.40
CA LEU A 102 8.95 -8.48 8.76
C LEU A 102 9.02 -7.37 9.80
N THR A 103 10.00 -6.50 9.68
CA THR A 103 10.06 -5.28 10.48
C THR A 103 10.14 -4.06 9.58
N PHE A 104 9.51 -2.97 10.04
CA PHE A 104 9.36 -1.73 9.30
C PHE A 104 9.69 -0.54 10.19
N VAL A 105 10.31 0.46 9.58
CA VAL A 105 10.48 1.79 10.16
C VAL A 105 9.30 2.65 9.70
N PRO A 106 8.48 3.17 10.63
CA PRO A 106 7.36 4.03 10.30
C PRO A 106 7.82 5.48 10.04
N GLU A 107 7.13 6.16 9.14
CA GLU A 107 7.32 7.56 8.81
C GLU A 107 5.95 8.20 8.56
N ALA A 108 5.60 9.19 9.39
CA ALA A 108 4.37 9.97 9.19
C ALA A 108 4.62 10.99 8.06
N LEU A 109 3.78 10.93 7.03
CA LEU A 109 3.88 11.82 5.86
C LEU A 109 3.08 13.10 6.10
N GLU A 110 3.45 14.18 5.40
CA GLU A 110 2.79 15.49 5.52
C GLU A 110 1.29 15.46 5.15
N ASN A 111 0.87 14.54 4.29
CA ASN A 111 -0.52 14.35 3.89
C ASN A 111 -1.36 13.60 4.97
N GLY A 112 -0.73 13.20 6.07
CA GLY A 112 -1.35 12.46 7.17
C GLY A 112 -1.40 10.96 6.95
N ASP A 113 -0.77 10.42 5.91
CA ASP A 113 -0.62 8.97 5.73
C ASP A 113 0.60 8.44 6.50
N LEU A 114 0.64 7.12 6.70
CA LEU A 114 1.76 6.46 7.37
C LEU A 114 2.51 5.56 6.38
N LEU A 115 3.77 5.87 6.13
CA LEU A 115 4.67 5.07 5.30
C LEU A 115 5.46 4.10 6.19
N LEU A 116 5.45 2.82 5.83
CA LEU A 116 6.22 1.78 6.51
C LEU A 116 7.33 1.29 5.58
N LYS A 117 8.58 1.70 5.86
CA LYS A 117 9.76 1.28 5.09
C LYS A 117 10.29 -0.02 5.66
N GLN A 118 10.41 -1.05 4.82
CA GLN A 118 10.91 -2.34 5.28
C GLN A 118 12.38 -2.22 5.74
N LYS A 119 12.66 -2.77 6.93
CA LYS A 119 13.98 -2.80 7.55
C LYS A 119 14.59 -4.19 7.54
N SER A 120 13.91 -5.18 8.12
CA SER A 120 14.37 -6.57 8.11
C SER A 120 13.27 -7.56 7.72
N ILE A 121 13.69 -8.75 7.31
CA ILE A 121 12.80 -9.88 7.01
C ILE A 121 13.47 -11.18 7.48
N SER A 122 12.68 -12.06 8.07
CA SER A 122 13.05 -13.42 8.42
C SER A 122 11.94 -14.36 7.99
N VAL A 123 12.29 -15.39 7.21
CA VAL A 123 11.38 -16.47 6.81
C VAL A 123 12.06 -17.79 7.12
N GLY A 124 11.83 -18.32 8.32
CA GLY A 124 12.61 -19.44 8.86
C GLY A 124 14.12 -19.16 8.75
N GLN A 125 14.86 -20.05 8.08
CA GLN A 125 16.30 -19.91 7.81
C GLN A 125 16.62 -19.40 6.39
N LEU A 126 15.59 -19.06 5.60
CA LEU A 126 15.74 -18.69 4.21
C LEU A 126 15.97 -17.18 4.07
N ARG A 127 16.83 -16.81 3.12
CA ARG A 127 17.06 -15.42 2.71
C ARG A 127 16.25 -15.16 1.44
N LEU A 128 14.96 -14.88 1.61
CA LEU A 128 14.08 -14.55 0.49
C LEU A 128 14.18 -13.07 0.13
N PRO A 129 14.11 -12.69 -1.16
CA PRO A 129 14.10 -11.28 -1.53
C PRO A 129 12.77 -10.64 -1.12
N VAL A 130 12.87 -9.51 -0.42
CA VAL A 130 11.73 -8.78 0.17
C VAL A 130 10.59 -8.50 -0.82
N PRO A 131 10.84 -8.05 -2.07
CA PRO A 131 9.75 -7.77 -3.01
C PRO A 131 8.85 -8.98 -3.28
N TYR A 132 9.42 -10.19 -3.33
CA TYR A 132 8.63 -11.40 -3.58
C TYR A 132 7.72 -11.74 -2.40
N VAL A 133 8.20 -11.52 -1.18
CA VAL A 133 7.41 -11.78 0.02
C VAL A 133 6.28 -10.77 0.18
N LEU A 134 6.58 -9.48 -0.04
CA LEU A 134 5.55 -8.44 -0.06
C LEU A 134 4.50 -8.69 -1.16
N GLU A 135 4.94 -9.16 -2.32
CA GLU A 135 4.05 -9.52 -3.43
C GLU A 135 3.15 -10.72 -3.08
N PHE A 136 3.71 -11.71 -2.39
CA PHE A 136 2.95 -12.84 -1.87
C PHE A 136 1.89 -12.39 -0.86
N ILE A 137 2.27 -11.53 0.09
CA ILE A 137 1.33 -10.96 1.08
C ILE A 137 0.19 -10.24 0.37
N ARG A 138 0.53 -9.37 -0.58
CA ARG A 138 -0.44 -8.60 -1.37
C ARG A 138 -1.47 -9.47 -2.09
N LYS A 139 -1.09 -10.67 -2.54
CA LYS A 139 -1.95 -11.59 -3.30
C LYS A 139 -2.72 -12.58 -2.42
N SER A 140 -2.13 -12.99 -1.30
CA SER A 140 -2.62 -14.14 -0.52
C SER A 140 -3.32 -13.73 0.76
N TYR A 141 -3.01 -12.55 1.29
CA TYR A 141 -3.62 -12.02 2.49
C TYR A 141 -4.72 -11.04 2.13
N LYS A 142 -5.83 -11.11 2.87
CA LYS A 142 -6.83 -10.05 2.84
C LYS A 142 -6.25 -8.83 3.56
N LEU A 143 -6.06 -7.73 2.83
CA LEU A 143 -5.59 -6.48 3.41
C LEU A 143 -6.78 -5.59 3.81
N PRO A 144 -6.72 -4.88 4.95
CA PRO A 144 -7.72 -3.90 5.30
C PRO A 144 -7.78 -2.77 4.26
N ARG A 145 -8.95 -2.11 4.16
CA ARG A 145 -9.06 -0.89 3.34
C ARG A 145 -8.07 0.17 3.81
N GLY A 146 -7.47 0.87 2.86
CA GLY A 146 -6.45 1.89 3.11
C GLY A 146 -5.02 1.36 3.24
N VAL A 147 -4.77 0.06 3.06
CA VAL A 147 -3.41 -0.51 3.06
C VAL A 147 -2.98 -0.84 1.63
N GLU A 148 -1.91 -0.20 1.17
CA GLU A 148 -1.29 -0.41 -0.14
C GLU A 148 0.11 -1.01 0.03
N ILE A 149 0.39 -2.14 -0.61
CA ILE A 149 1.73 -2.75 -0.59
C ILE A 149 2.46 -2.43 -1.90
N ARG A 150 3.60 -1.75 -1.78
CA ARG A 150 4.53 -1.43 -2.88
C ARG A 150 5.75 -2.33 -2.81
N SER A 151 5.58 -3.56 -3.30
CA SER A 151 6.58 -4.63 -3.26
C SER A 151 7.95 -4.21 -3.82
N ASN A 152 7.97 -3.50 -4.94
CA ASN A 152 9.19 -3.06 -5.62
C ASN A 152 9.97 -2.01 -4.82
N GLU A 153 9.24 -1.12 -4.14
CA GLU A 153 9.82 -0.06 -3.30
C GLU A 153 10.16 -0.55 -1.90
N ARG A 154 9.75 -1.79 -1.56
CA ARG A 154 9.88 -2.39 -0.21
C ARG A 154 9.18 -1.55 0.85
N GLN A 155 8.00 -1.04 0.51
CA GLN A 155 7.23 -0.12 1.35
C GLN A 155 5.77 -0.55 1.43
N ILE A 156 5.13 -0.20 2.55
CA ILE A 156 3.69 -0.29 2.72
C ILE A 156 3.19 1.12 3.02
N LEU A 157 2.21 1.59 2.25
CA LEU A 157 1.56 2.86 2.47
C LEU A 157 0.22 2.61 3.14
N VAL A 158 0.01 3.22 4.30
CA VAL A 158 -1.25 3.19 5.03
C VAL A 158 -1.93 4.54 4.83
N HIS A 159 -2.94 4.54 3.98
CA HIS A 159 -3.83 5.67 3.74
C HIS A 159 -4.75 5.84 4.95
N MET A 160 -4.32 6.67 5.90
CA MET A 160 -4.96 6.80 7.22
C MET A 160 -6.41 7.27 7.10
N GLN A 161 -6.68 8.13 6.12
CA GLN A 161 -8.02 8.68 5.85
C GLN A 161 -8.98 7.70 5.16
N GLN A 162 -8.46 6.62 4.59
CA GLN A 162 -9.25 5.57 3.93
C GLN A 162 -9.53 4.37 4.86
N LEU A 163 -8.97 4.37 6.07
CA LEU A 163 -9.26 3.35 7.08
C LEU A 163 -10.73 3.40 7.46
N LYS A 164 -11.36 2.23 7.57
CA LYS A 164 -12.80 2.15 7.84
C LYS A 164 -13.07 2.34 9.33
N LEU A 165 -13.54 3.52 9.70
CA LEU A 165 -14.00 3.80 11.06
C LEU A 165 -15.49 3.49 11.21
N LYS A 166 -15.99 3.37 12.46
CA LYS A 166 -17.43 3.15 12.72
C LYS A 166 -18.29 4.34 12.29
N SER A 167 -17.70 5.53 12.23
CA SER A 167 -18.32 6.79 11.84
C SER A 167 -17.63 7.34 10.59
N ASP A 168 -18.17 8.41 10.01
CA ASP A 168 -17.54 9.16 8.90
C ASP A 168 -16.30 9.97 9.33
N ALA A 169 -15.79 9.71 10.53
CA ALA A 169 -14.56 10.29 11.03
C ALA A 169 -13.37 9.79 10.20
N LYS A 170 -12.35 10.63 10.06
CA LYS A 170 -11.09 10.31 9.40
C LYS A 170 -9.95 10.43 10.39
N ILE A 171 -8.89 9.67 10.19
CA ILE A 171 -7.67 9.75 10.99
C ILE A 171 -6.51 10.15 10.09
N GLN A 172 -5.59 10.93 10.64
CA GLN A 172 -4.32 11.29 10.04
C GLN A 172 -3.19 11.01 11.03
N ALA A 173 -2.09 10.45 10.56
CA ALA A 173 -0.85 10.40 11.31
C ALA A 173 -0.28 11.83 11.44
N ASN A 174 0.17 12.19 12.64
CA ASN A 174 0.83 13.48 12.89
C ASN A 174 2.28 13.27 13.32
N THR A 175 2.52 12.38 14.29
CA THR A 175 3.86 11.98 14.71
C THR A 175 3.83 10.49 15.02
N PHE A 176 4.86 9.76 14.61
CA PHE A 176 4.97 8.33 14.87
C PHE A 176 6.44 7.98 15.11
N ASP A 177 6.97 8.43 16.24
CA ASP A 177 8.35 8.18 16.67
C ASP A 177 8.34 7.07 17.73
N LEU A 178 8.76 5.87 17.34
CA LEU A 178 8.78 4.70 18.22
C LEU A 178 9.95 4.68 19.20
N GLU A 179 11.04 5.38 18.88
CA GLU A 179 12.22 5.47 19.76
C GLU A 179 11.93 6.37 20.96
N LYS A 180 11.16 7.44 20.75
CA LYS A 180 10.74 8.37 21.81
C LYS A 180 9.38 8.05 22.43
N ASP A 181 8.71 6.99 21.97
CA ASP A 181 7.30 6.69 22.28
C ASP A 181 6.38 7.91 22.09
N ASP A 182 6.67 8.72 21.07
CA ASP A 182 5.87 9.90 20.71
C ASP A 182 4.99 9.56 19.50
N ILE A 183 3.77 9.14 19.80
CA ILE A 183 2.77 8.78 18.80
C ILE A 183 1.59 9.74 18.93
N SER A 184 1.26 10.43 17.84
CA SER A 184 0.12 11.32 17.78
C SER A 184 -0.63 11.23 16.45
N PHE A 185 -1.95 11.34 16.55
CA PHE A 185 -2.89 11.30 15.43
C PHE A 185 -3.82 12.50 15.48
N LYS A 186 -4.25 12.97 14.32
CA LYS A 186 -5.37 13.91 14.21
C LYS A 186 -6.63 13.14 13.85
N LEU A 187 -7.62 13.19 14.72
CA LEU A 187 -8.97 12.69 14.47
C LEU A 187 -9.82 13.82 13.91
N LEU A 188 -10.29 13.66 12.68
CA LEU A 188 -11.19 14.59 12.01
C LEU A 188 -12.62 14.05 12.14
N VAL A 189 -13.46 14.77 12.87
CA VAL A 189 -14.87 14.41 13.04
C VAL A 189 -15.72 15.38 12.23
N PRO A 190 -16.59 14.91 11.32
CA PRO A 190 -17.49 15.79 10.61
C PRO A 190 -18.52 16.37 11.58
N VAL A 191 -18.69 17.69 11.57
CA VAL A 191 -19.84 18.35 12.19
C VAL A 191 -20.84 18.68 11.08
N LYS A 192 -22.05 18.15 11.25
CA LYS A 192 -23.23 18.44 10.42
C LYS A 192 -24.31 18.98 11.33
#